data_AF-A0A1I2JQB3-F1
#
_entry.id   AF-A0A1I2JQB3-F1
#
_cell.length_a   1.000
_cell.length_b   1.000
_cell.length_c   1.000
_cell.angle_alpha   90.00
_cell.angle_beta   90.00
_cell.angle_gamma   90.00
#
_symmetry.space_group_name_H-M   'P 1'
#
loop_
_entity.id
_entity.type
_entity.pdbx_description
1 polymer ?
#
loop_
_entity_poly.entity_id
_entity_poly.type
_entity_poly.pdbx_seq_one_letter_code
_entity_poly.pdbx_strand_id
1 'polypeptide(L)'
;MLTDVDLPAPGLLWTRWATLSATHVALGRAGWSIDDGGAGRDLQDGSWARFALLDGRRAVLYGHHAGHSAAGWDDAPADPLTGAPDWLPWDTLAPLAEGDRLGFVVWHESGRWSRVRYRGGRTDGMADLTDPVSSGERTVLALSRFGPRPAAERLLAAAVRTEVSAAHLGDLLTDPSPDLAAALATAARGGLVPGSAAPRIAPGRRPPMRRVRRLSQGEHDRLVWSAMQDSPELSRPAPPVTDELDTLVGWLQDRAPQADGRCSLLAYADATSFSAQPGEHPPDDRPDEERYTAFRRLTELVRALRRAESDPRYGRWLFLRVETSASGVQVERRYDSWPPWWHDDGVSGPWRTNLQEEMDARLPRYRPSWVPLLDPEVAFRPQ
;
A
#
# COMPACT_ATOMS: atom_id res chain seq x y z
N MET A 1 -12.15 -2.73 6.08
CA MET A 1 -12.73 -3.68 5.10
C MET A 1 -11.71 -4.79 4.89
N LEU A 2 -12.10 -6.05 5.09
CA LEU A 2 -11.20 -7.19 4.91
C LEU A 2 -11.27 -7.70 3.47
N THR A 3 -10.21 -8.33 3.00
CA THR A 3 -10.18 -9.06 1.72
C THR A 3 -9.71 -10.48 1.96
N ASP A 4 -10.23 -11.41 1.15
CA ASP A 4 -9.75 -12.78 1.14
C ASP A 4 -8.40 -12.87 0.43
N VAL A 5 -7.61 -13.85 0.83
CA VAL A 5 -6.29 -14.15 0.27
C VAL A 5 -6.29 -15.59 -0.21
N ASP A 6 -5.80 -15.80 -1.42
CA ASP A 6 -5.62 -17.15 -1.95
C ASP A 6 -4.32 -17.75 -1.41
N LEU A 7 -4.45 -18.60 -0.39
CA LEU A 7 -3.37 -19.38 0.21
C LEU A 7 -3.86 -20.80 0.48
N PRO A 8 -2.97 -21.82 0.41
CA PRO A 8 -3.31 -23.18 0.80
C PRO A 8 -3.85 -23.28 2.23
N ALA A 9 -4.56 -24.36 2.53
CA ALA A 9 -4.91 -24.67 3.92
C ALA A 9 -3.67 -24.63 4.83
N PRO A 10 -3.75 -24.08 6.07
CA PRO A 10 -2.59 -23.85 6.92
C PRO A 10 -1.70 -25.08 7.13
N GLY A 11 -2.28 -26.27 7.23
CA GLY A 11 -1.53 -27.52 7.35
C GLY A 11 -0.65 -27.82 6.14
N LEU A 12 -1.16 -27.61 4.92
CA LEU A 12 -0.38 -27.81 3.70
C LEU A 12 0.73 -26.76 3.56
N LEU A 13 0.42 -25.50 3.87
CA LEU A 13 1.42 -24.43 3.87
C LEU A 13 2.55 -24.74 4.87
N TRP A 14 2.19 -25.23 6.06
CA TRP A 14 3.14 -25.66 7.10
C TRP A 14 4.03 -26.80 6.64
N THR A 15 3.44 -27.88 6.13
CA THR A 15 4.18 -29.05 5.65
C THR A 15 5.24 -28.65 4.62
N ARG A 16 4.88 -27.80 3.65
CA ARG A 16 5.80 -27.32 2.61
C ARG A 16 6.93 -26.47 3.19
N TRP A 17 6.60 -25.57 4.13
CA TRP A 17 7.59 -24.74 4.81
C TRP A 17 8.58 -25.58 5.60
N ALA A 18 8.09 -26.49 6.44
CA ALA A 18 8.93 -27.38 7.24
C ALA A 18 9.81 -28.29 6.37
N THR A 19 9.31 -28.73 5.21
CA THR A 19 10.09 -29.53 4.25
C THR A 19 11.27 -28.70 3.71
N LEU A 20 11.03 -27.46 3.28
CA LEU A 20 12.11 -26.57 2.83
C LEU A 20 13.09 -26.24 3.94
N SER A 21 12.62 -26.01 5.18
CA SER A 21 13.50 -25.76 6.32
C SER A 21 14.41 -26.96 6.62
N ALA A 22 13.88 -28.19 6.62
CA ALA A 22 14.70 -29.39 6.81
C ALA A 22 15.78 -29.54 5.72
N THR A 23 15.42 -29.29 4.46
CA THR A 23 16.38 -29.29 3.34
C THR A 23 17.46 -28.21 3.48
N HIS A 24 17.11 -26.99 3.91
CA HIS A 24 18.11 -25.92 4.13
C HIS A 24 19.05 -26.23 5.29
N VAL A 25 18.51 -26.79 6.39
CA VAL A 25 19.32 -27.19 7.55
C VAL A 25 20.33 -28.27 7.19
N ALA A 26 19.94 -29.30 6.42
CA ALA A 26 20.88 -30.33 5.95
C ALA A 26 22.09 -29.74 5.20
N LEU A 27 21.89 -28.63 4.50
CA LEU A 27 22.91 -27.97 3.68
C LEU A 27 23.62 -26.82 4.41
N GLY A 28 23.35 -26.61 5.71
CA GLY A 28 23.88 -25.48 6.46
C GLY A 28 23.47 -24.11 5.91
N ARG A 29 22.35 -24.03 5.19
CA ARG A 29 21.88 -22.80 4.56
C ARG A 29 20.93 -22.04 5.48
N ALA A 30 21.12 -20.73 5.55
CA ALA A 30 20.18 -19.83 6.23
C ALA A 30 18.94 -19.54 5.38
N GLY A 31 17.94 -18.91 6.00
CA GLY A 31 16.80 -18.30 5.32
C GLY A 31 15.49 -19.07 5.37
N TRP A 32 15.50 -20.33 5.85
CA TRP A 32 14.29 -21.09 6.21
C TRP A 32 14.49 -21.73 7.58
N SER A 33 13.52 -21.62 8.48
CA SER A 33 13.64 -22.13 9.85
C SER A 33 12.33 -22.69 10.40
N ILE A 34 12.45 -23.53 11.42
CA ILE A 34 11.35 -24.00 12.28
C ILE A 34 11.82 -23.97 13.74
N ASP A 35 11.09 -23.28 14.59
CA ASP A 35 11.28 -23.20 16.04
C ASP A 35 9.92 -23.35 16.77
N ASP A 36 9.94 -23.18 18.10
CA ASP A 36 8.74 -23.31 18.93
C ASP A 36 7.71 -22.19 18.68
N GLY A 37 8.14 -21.06 18.12
CA GLY A 37 7.30 -19.93 17.72
C GLY A 37 6.69 -20.09 16.33
N GLY A 38 7.23 -20.98 15.50
CA GLY A 38 6.67 -21.34 14.20
C GLY A 38 7.72 -21.50 13.11
N ALA A 39 7.31 -21.17 11.89
CA ALA A 39 8.11 -21.19 10.69
C ALA A 39 8.64 -19.79 10.37
N GLY A 40 9.91 -19.71 9.96
CA GLY A 40 10.56 -18.46 9.55
C GLY A 40 11.12 -18.53 8.13
N ARG A 41 11.11 -17.38 7.46
CA ARG A 41 11.85 -17.12 6.23
C ARG A 41 12.54 -15.78 6.36
N ASP A 42 13.83 -15.73 6.04
CA ASP A 42 14.64 -14.51 6.07
C ASP A 42 15.46 -14.44 4.77
N LEU A 43 15.44 -13.29 4.12
CA LEU A 43 16.17 -13.03 2.88
C LEU A 43 17.29 -12.00 3.14
N GLN A 44 18.31 -12.01 2.28
CA GLN A 44 19.49 -11.16 2.43
C GLN A 44 19.19 -9.66 2.24
N ASP A 45 18.09 -9.33 1.57
CA ASP A 45 17.61 -7.96 1.35
C ASP A 45 16.88 -7.38 2.57
N GLY A 46 16.78 -8.13 3.67
CA GLY A 46 16.05 -7.75 4.87
C GLY A 46 14.56 -8.09 4.83
N SER A 47 14.07 -8.70 3.75
CA SER A 47 12.70 -9.23 3.69
C SER A 47 12.57 -10.47 4.58
N TRP A 48 11.47 -10.59 5.30
CA TRP A 48 11.24 -11.71 6.21
C TRP A 48 9.75 -12.05 6.33
N ALA A 49 9.47 -13.31 6.67
CA ALA A 49 8.14 -13.80 6.97
C ALA A 49 8.17 -14.77 8.15
N ARG A 50 7.08 -14.78 8.92
CA ARG A 50 6.83 -15.69 10.04
C ARG A 50 5.45 -16.30 9.90
N PHE A 51 5.36 -17.59 10.15
CA PHE A 51 4.12 -18.36 10.02
C PHE A 51 3.91 -19.24 11.25
N ALA A 52 2.77 -19.10 11.91
CA ALA A 52 2.47 -19.85 13.12
C ALA A 52 1.10 -20.52 13.04
N LEU A 53 1.03 -21.74 13.58
CA LEU A 53 -0.21 -22.48 13.79
C LEU A 53 -0.74 -22.23 15.21
N LEU A 54 -2.06 -22.14 15.33
CA LEU A 54 -2.76 -21.97 16.61
C LEU A 54 -3.87 -23.03 16.74
N ASP A 55 -4.36 -23.22 17.95
CA ASP A 55 -5.52 -24.09 18.21
C ASP A 55 -6.79 -23.63 17.48
N GLY A 56 -7.75 -24.54 17.30
CA GLY A 56 -9.02 -24.23 16.65
C GLY A 56 -8.91 -24.01 15.13
N ARG A 57 -7.92 -24.63 14.47
CA ARG A 57 -7.64 -24.47 13.02
C ARG A 57 -7.32 -23.02 12.62
N ARG A 58 -6.74 -22.26 13.55
CA ARG A 58 -6.27 -20.90 13.31
C ARG A 58 -4.81 -20.88 12.88
N ALA A 59 -4.44 -19.88 12.11
CA ALA A 59 -3.05 -19.65 11.75
C ALA A 59 -2.81 -18.16 11.43
N VAL A 60 -1.57 -17.72 11.53
CA VAL A 60 -1.17 -16.36 11.16
C VAL A 60 0.13 -16.39 10.37
N LEU A 61 0.15 -15.65 9.27
CA LEU A 61 1.31 -15.39 8.43
C LEU A 61 1.54 -13.88 8.42
N TYR A 62 2.73 -13.43 8.81
CA TYR A 62 3.06 -12.00 8.84
C TYR A 62 4.51 -11.76 8.44
N GLY A 63 4.82 -10.57 7.97
CA GLY A 63 6.16 -10.31 7.45
C GLY A 63 6.36 -8.90 6.95
N HIS A 64 7.52 -8.70 6.34
CA HIS A 64 7.96 -7.46 5.72
C HIS A 64 8.71 -7.79 4.43
N HIS A 65 8.40 -7.06 3.35
CA HIS A 65 9.12 -7.17 2.08
C HIS A 65 9.80 -5.83 1.79
N ALA A 66 11.13 -5.83 1.67
CA ALA A 66 11.94 -4.62 1.51
C ALA A 66 11.55 -3.82 0.25
N GLY A 67 11.21 -4.50 -0.84
CA GLY A 67 10.78 -3.87 -2.10
C GLY A 67 9.27 -3.58 -2.24
N HIS A 68 8.42 -4.02 -1.30
CA HIS A 68 6.95 -3.99 -1.45
C HIS A 68 6.24 -3.73 -0.12
N SER A 69 6.76 -2.85 0.73
CA SER A 69 6.14 -2.61 2.04
C SER A 69 4.84 -1.82 1.87
N ALA A 70 3.75 -2.30 2.48
CA ALA A 70 2.50 -1.51 2.60
C ALA A 70 2.69 -0.25 3.47
N ALA A 71 3.81 -0.16 4.20
CA ALA A 71 4.31 1.01 4.91
C ALA A 71 5.34 1.83 4.09
N GLY A 72 5.51 1.51 2.80
CA GLY A 72 6.46 2.14 1.90
C GLY A 72 6.08 3.59 1.56
N TRP A 73 7.11 4.39 1.29
CA TRP A 73 7.16 5.85 1.42
C TRP A 73 6.21 6.68 0.56
N ASP A 74 5.40 6.11 -0.32
CA ASP A 74 4.71 6.85 -1.38
C ASP A 74 3.18 6.86 -1.24
N ASP A 75 2.58 6.20 -0.25
CA ASP A 75 1.11 6.19 -0.09
C ASP A 75 0.65 6.09 1.36
N ALA A 76 -0.61 6.39 1.62
CA ALA A 76 -1.19 6.43 2.97
C ALA A 76 -0.97 5.09 3.70
N PRO A 77 -0.21 5.04 4.83
CA PRO A 77 0.12 3.80 5.49
C PRO A 77 -1.14 3.09 5.98
N ALA A 78 -1.49 1.97 5.34
CA ALA A 78 -2.57 1.11 5.83
C ALA A 78 -2.00 0.26 6.96
N ASP A 79 -2.52 0.43 8.17
CA ASP A 79 -2.13 -0.41 9.30
C ASP A 79 -2.60 -1.87 9.07
N PRO A 80 -1.67 -2.83 8.92
CA PRO A 80 -2.00 -4.22 8.58
C PRO A 80 -2.77 -4.96 9.69
N LEU A 81 -2.89 -4.35 10.89
CA LEU A 81 -3.63 -4.88 12.02
C LEU A 81 -5.07 -4.35 12.12
N THR A 82 -5.52 -3.50 11.19
CA THR A 82 -6.88 -2.95 11.18
C THR A 82 -7.92 -4.06 11.08
N GLY A 83 -8.80 -4.20 12.08
CA GLY A 83 -9.85 -5.24 12.07
C GLY A 83 -9.32 -6.67 12.23
N ALA A 84 -8.06 -6.83 12.66
CA ALA A 84 -7.46 -8.13 12.92
C ALA A 84 -8.14 -8.83 14.12
N PRO A 85 -8.16 -10.16 14.24
CA PRO A 85 -8.81 -10.82 15.39
C PRO A 85 -8.08 -10.62 16.74
N ASP A 86 -8.83 -10.67 17.84
CA ASP A 86 -8.28 -10.48 19.20
C ASP A 86 -7.31 -11.60 19.65
N TRP A 87 -7.41 -12.77 19.01
CA TRP A 87 -6.61 -13.96 19.32
C TRP A 87 -5.23 -13.97 18.69
N LEU A 88 -4.92 -13.03 17.80
CA LEU A 88 -3.60 -12.94 17.16
C LEU A 88 -2.49 -12.71 18.20
N PRO A 89 -1.22 -13.02 17.87
CA PRO A 89 -0.09 -12.78 18.77
C PRO A 89 0.25 -11.29 18.87
N TRP A 90 -0.64 -10.51 19.49
CA TRP A 90 -0.57 -9.05 19.57
C TRP A 90 0.71 -8.54 20.24
N ASP A 91 1.24 -9.25 21.24
CA ASP A 91 2.51 -8.88 21.89
C ASP A 91 3.70 -8.91 20.92
N THR A 92 3.61 -9.72 19.85
CA THR A 92 4.59 -9.75 18.76
C THR A 92 4.24 -8.73 17.67
N LEU A 93 2.98 -8.67 17.26
CA LEU A 93 2.57 -7.88 16.09
C LEU A 93 2.53 -6.37 16.38
N ALA A 94 2.08 -5.94 17.56
CA ALA A 94 1.92 -4.53 17.86
C ALA A 94 3.26 -3.77 17.85
N PRO A 95 4.35 -4.25 18.49
CA PRO A 95 5.65 -3.58 18.41
C PRO A 95 6.24 -3.54 16.99
N LEU A 96 5.94 -4.54 16.16
CA LEU A 96 6.38 -4.55 14.76
C LEU A 96 5.63 -3.50 13.93
N ALA A 97 4.32 -3.36 14.15
CA ALA A 97 3.50 -2.34 13.52
C ALA A 97 3.91 -0.92 13.97
N GLU A 98 4.16 -0.73 15.28
CA GLU A 98 4.59 0.57 15.83
C GLU A 98 5.92 1.04 15.24
N GLY A 99 6.84 0.11 14.92
CA GLY A 99 8.15 0.41 14.35
C GLY A 99 8.28 0.27 12.83
N ASP A 100 7.17 0.22 12.08
CA ASP A 100 7.14 0.05 10.61
C ASP A 100 7.84 -1.22 10.08
N ARG A 101 8.04 -2.21 10.95
CA ARG A 101 8.63 -3.50 10.57
C ARG A 101 7.59 -4.52 10.13
N LEU A 102 6.30 -4.17 10.12
CA LEU A 102 5.21 -5.04 9.72
C LEU A 102 4.63 -4.59 8.37
N GLY A 103 4.98 -5.31 7.30
CA GLY A 103 4.46 -5.03 5.95
C GLY A 103 3.11 -5.68 5.67
N PHE A 104 2.86 -6.88 6.20
CA PHE A 104 1.58 -7.57 6.04
C PHE A 104 1.26 -8.49 7.21
N VAL A 105 -0.05 -8.76 7.39
CA VAL A 105 -0.59 -9.77 8.28
C VAL A 105 -1.78 -10.44 7.61
N VAL A 106 -1.73 -11.76 7.52
CA VAL A 106 -2.80 -12.62 7.00
C VAL A 106 -3.13 -13.64 8.06
N TRP A 107 -4.41 -13.84 8.34
CA TRP A 107 -4.87 -14.79 9.33
C TRP A 107 -5.86 -15.77 8.74
N HIS A 108 -5.78 -17.01 9.20
CA HIS A 108 -6.72 -18.07 8.86
C HIS A 108 -7.69 -18.30 10.01
N GLU A 109 -8.99 -18.19 9.75
CA GLU A 109 -10.05 -18.59 10.68
C GLU A 109 -11.28 -19.02 9.89
N SER A 110 -12.01 -20.02 10.38
CA SER A 110 -13.24 -20.51 9.73
C SER A 110 -13.06 -20.92 8.26
N GLY A 111 -11.89 -21.50 7.91
CA GLY A 111 -11.63 -22.05 6.58
C GLY A 111 -11.24 -21.02 5.52
N ARG A 112 -10.97 -19.77 5.89
CA ARG A 112 -10.54 -18.72 4.97
C ARG A 112 -9.31 -17.99 5.48
N TRP A 113 -8.47 -17.54 4.56
CA TRP A 113 -7.42 -16.57 4.83
C TRP A 113 -7.95 -15.16 4.56
N SER A 114 -7.75 -14.26 5.52
CA SER A 114 -8.19 -12.87 5.42
C SER A 114 -7.06 -11.92 5.80
N ARG A 115 -7.08 -10.72 5.20
CA ARG A 115 -6.19 -9.60 5.55
C ARG A 115 -6.92 -8.26 5.40
N VAL A 116 -6.25 -7.18 5.81
CA VAL A 116 -6.69 -5.81 5.51
C VAL A 116 -6.65 -5.56 4.00
N ARG A 117 -7.69 -4.91 3.47
CA ARG A 117 -7.70 -4.47 2.07
C ARG A 117 -6.77 -3.28 1.88
N TYR A 118 -5.76 -3.42 1.04
CA TYR A 118 -4.92 -2.30 0.58
C TYR A 118 -5.62 -1.52 -0.53
N ARG A 119 -5.39 -0.20 -0.58
CA ARG A 119 -5.88 0.66 -1.66
C ARG A 119 -5.14 0.33 -2.97
N GLY A 120 -5.79 0.58 -4.10
CA GLY A 120 -5.21 0.40 -5.44
C GLY A 120 -4.84 -1.04 -5.85
N GLY A 121 -5.22 -2.07 -5.07
CA GLY A 121 -4.84 -3.46 -5.37
C GLY A 121 -3.35 -3.75 -5.21
N ARG A 122 -2.62 -2.92 -4.46
CA ARG A 122 -1.17 -3.03 -4.27
C ARG A 122 -0.77 -4.36 -3.64
N THR A 123 0.38 -4.87 -4.08
CA THR A 123 1.02 -6.06 -3.50
C THR A 123 1.86 -5.66 -2.28
N ASP A 124 1.83 -6.50 -1.25
CA ASP A 124 2.55 -6.33 0.02
C ASP A 124 3.80 -7.22 0.10
N GLY A 125 4.19 -7.81 -1.04
CA GLY A 125 5.30 -8.77 -1.15
C GLY A 125 5.05 -10.13 -0.46
N MET A 126 3.87 -10.36 0.13
CA MET A 126 3.54 -11.65 0.78
C MET A 126 3.62 -12.80 -0.22
N ALA A 127 3.12 -12.60 -1.44
CA ALA A 127 3.16 -13.59 -2.50
C ALA A 127 4.60 -13.99 -2.85
N ASP A 128 5.53 -13.03 -2.94
CA ASP A 128 6.95 -13.30 -3.24
C ASP A 128 7.63 -14.09 -2.10
N LEU A 129 7.31 -13.72 -0.85
CA LEU A 129 7.81 -14.39 0.35
C LEU A 129 7.19 -15.76 0.60
N THR A 130 6.08 -16.11 -0.06
CA THR A 130 5.44 -17.42 0.07
C THR A 130 5.45 -18.24 -1.21
N ASP A 131 5.94 -17.69 -2.33
CA ASP A 131 5.92 -18.34 -3.63
C ASP A 131 6.43 -19.80 -3.60
N PRO A 132 7.57 -20.13 -2.96
CA PRO A 132 8.08 -21.49 -2.89
C PRO A 132 7.16 -22.49 -2.16
N VAL A 133 6.23 -22.02 -1.32
CA VAL A 133 5.31 -22.86 -0.53
C VAL A 133 3.85 -22.71 -0.96
N SER A 134 3.58 -21.82 -1.92
CA SER A 134 2.23 -21.49 -2.40
C SER A 134 1.53 -22.68 -3.07
N SER A 135 2.26 -23.57 -3.77
CA SER A 135 1.71 -24.76 -4.40
C SER A 135 2.66 -25.96 -4.29
N GLY A 136 2.15 -27.17 -4.52
CA GLY A 136 2.98 -28.37 -4.54
C GLY A 136 4.07 -28.29 -5.62
N GLU A 137 3.70 -27.83 -6.82
CA GLU A 137 4.65 -27.63 -7.93
C GLU A 137 5.72 -26.60 -7.60
N ARG A 138 5.36 -25.48 -6.97
CA ARG A 138 6.32 -24.45 -6.55
C ARG A 138 7.30 -24.99 -5.51
N THR A 139 6.81 -25.81 -4.57
CA THR A 139 7.66 -26.48 -3.57
C THR A 139 8.58 -27.52 -4.20
N VAL A 140 8.09 -28.34 -5.14
CA VAL A 140 8.91 -29.29 -5.90
C VAL A 140 9.98 -28.55 -6.70
N LEU A 141 9.62 -27.45 -7.38
CA LEU A 141 10.58 -26.62 -8.11
C LEU A 141 11.66 -26.04 -7.20
N ALA A 142 11.28 -25.56 -6.01
CA ALA A 142 12.22 -25.03 -5.03
C ALA A 142 13.16 -26.12 -4.50
N LEU A 143 12.63 -27.31 -4.18
CA LEU A 143 13.41 -28.47 -3.71
C LEU A 143 14.34 -29.03 -4.79
N SER A 144 13.91 -29.04 -6.06
CA SER A 144 14.69 -29.54 -7.20
C SER A 144 15.96 -28.74 -7.49
N ARG A 145 16.16 -27.59 -6.82
CA ARG A 145 17.43 -26.85 -6.86
C ARG A 145 18.56 -27.58 -6.12
N PHE A 146 18.21 -28.57 -5.28
CA PHE A 146 19.16 -29.32 -4.45
C PHE A 146 19.39 -30.75 -4.93
N GLY A 147 18.69 -31.17 -5.99
CA GLY A 147 18.89 -32.45 -6.66
C GLY A 147 17.71 -32.86 -7.55
N PRO A 148 17.55 -34.15 -7.87
CA PRO A 148 16.65 -34.59 -8.93
C PRO A 148 15.17 -34.37 -8.57
N ARG A 149 14.40 -33.83 -9.51
CA ARG A 149 12.96 -33.55 -9.35
C ARG A 149 12.14 -34.75 -8.83
N PRO A 150 12.33 -35.99 -9.31
CA PRO A 150 11.60 -37.13 -8.75
C PRO A 150 11.86 -37.38 -7.25
N ALA A 151 13.05 -37.04 -6.74
CA ALA A 151 13.34 -37.14 -5.31
C ALA A 151 12.63 -36.02 -4.52
N ALA A 152 12.57 -34.81 -5.08
CA ALA A 152 11.81 -33.70 -4.49
C ALA A 152 10.30 -34.03 -4.38
N GLU A 153 9.72 -34.65 -5.41
CA GLU A 153 8.34 -35.11 -5.41
C GLU A 153 8.09 -36.19 -4.34
N ARG A 154 9.00 -37.18 -4.24
CA ARG A 154 8.93 -38.22 -3.19
C ARG A 154 9.03 -37.63 -1.78
N LEU A 155 9.96 -36.70 -1.56
CA LEU A 155 10.12 -36.03 -0.27
C LEU A 155 8.86 -35.26 0.13
N LEU A 156 8.31 -34.45 -0.79
CA LEU A 156 7.08 -33.70 -0.50
C LEU A 156 5.90 -34.63 -0.23
N ALA A 157 5.77 -35.72 -0.99
CA ALA A 157 4.72 -36.70 -0.76
C ALA A 157 4.86 -37.40 0.60
N ALA A 158 6.09 -37.74 1.02
CA ALA A 158 6.37 -38.28 2.34
C ALA A 158 6.05 -37.25 3.45
N ALA A 159 6.38 -35.98 3.25
CA ALA A 159 6.07 -34.91 4.20
C ALA A 159 4.56 -34.73 4.41
N VAL A 160 3.75 -34.81 3.34
CA VAL A 160 2.28 -34.76 3.43
C VAL A 160 1.73 -35.94 4.23
N ARG A 161 2.37 -37.12 4.16
CA ARG A 161 1.98 -38.30 4.93
C ARG A 161 2.62 -38.39 6.32
N THR A 162 3.44 -37.41 6.72
CA THR A 162 4.22 -37.44 7.97
C THR A 162 5.18 -38.63 8.08
N GLU A 163 5.79 -39.00 6.95
CA GLU A 163 6.67 -40.17 6.79
C GLU A 163 8.11 -39.79 6.38
N VAL A 164 8.54 -38.54 6.62
CA VAL A 164 9.89 -38.10 6.25
C VAL A 164 10.93 -38.95 6.98
N SER A 165 11.96 -39.36 6.26
CA SER A 165 13.05 -40.20 6.75
C SER A 165 14.38 -39.73 6.19
N ALA A 166 15.50 -40.21 6.74
CA ALA A 166 16.84 -39.89 6.24
C ALA A 166 16.99 -40.27 4.77
N ALA A 167 16.37 -41.37 4.33
CA ALA A 167 16.41 -41.82 2.94
C ALA A 167 15.75 -40.81 1.99
N HIS A 168 14.58 -40.27 2.36
CA HIS A 168 13.91 -39.26 1.54
C HIS A 168 14.77 -37.99 1.35
N LEU A 169 15.47 -37.57 2.41
CA LEU A 169 16.37 -36.41 2.37
C LEU A 169 17.65 -36.74 1.59
N GLY A 170 18.27 -37.90 1.83
CA GLY A 170 19.49 -38.35 1.14
C GLY A 170 19.29 -38.54 -0.37
N ASP A 171 18.12 -39.04 -0.80
CA ASP A 171 17.75 -39.16 -2.21
C ASP A 171 17.72 -37.82 -2.94
N LEU A 172 17.30 -36.75 -2.24
CA LEU A 172 17.20 -35.42 -2.82
C LEU A 172 18.54 -34.72 -2.85
N LEU A 173 19.33 -34.80 -1.78
CA LEU A 173 20.49 -33.94 -1.59
C LEU A 173 21.70 -34.48 -2.35
N THR A 174 22.12 -33.79 -3.41
CA THR A 174 23.32 -34.16 -4.19
C THR A 174 24.62 -33.60 -3.61
N ASP A 175 24.56 -32.90 -2.48
CA ASP A 175 25.74 -32.38 -1.77
C ASP A 175 26.61 -33.53 -1.25
N PRO A 176 27.95 -33.43 -1.29
CA PRO A 176 28.84 -34.50 -0.84
C PRO A 176 28.77 -34.81 0.66
N SER A 177 28.23 -33.92 1.50
CA SER A 177 28.16 -34.15 2.95
C SER A 177 26.97 -33.45 3.64
N PRO A 178 25.71 -33.83 3.35
CA PRO A 178 24.54 -33.25 4.00
C PRO A 178 24.42 -33.73 5.45
N ASP A 179 24.04 -32.82 6.36
CA ASP A 179 23.70 -33.17 7.74
C ASP A 179 22.26 -33.71 7.82
N LEU A 180 22.10 -34.99 7.48
CA LEU A 180 20.80 -35.67 7.49
C LEU A 180 20.21 -35.77 8.91
N ALA A 181 21.05 -35.78 9.95
CA ALA A 181 20.59 -35.85 11.33
C ALA A 181 19.93 -34.52 11.74
N ALA A 182 20.56 -33.38 11.44
CA ALA A 182 19.99 -32.07 11.70
C ALA A 182 18.72 -31.82 10.88
N ALA A 183 18.68 -32.26 9.62
CA ALA A 183 17.48 -32.18 8.80
C ALA A 183 16.34 -33.04 9.35
N LEU A 184 16.61 -34.26 9.81
CA LEU A 184 15.59 -35.09 10.46
C LEU A 184 15.09 -34.49 11.77
N ALA A 185 15.96 -33.91 12.58
CA ALA A 185 15.53 -33.20 13.80
C ALA A 185 14.60 -32.02 13.45
N THR A 186 14.90 -31.29 12.39
CA THR A 186 14.06 -30.19 11.89
C THR A 186 12.74 -30.69 11.33
N ALA A 187 12.75 -31.78 10.56
CA ALA A 187 11.54 -32.43 10.04
C ALA A 187 10.65 -32.96 11.18
N ALA A 188 11.24 -33.57 12.21
CA ALA A 188 10.53 -34.03 13.40
C ALA A 188 9.88 -32.85 14.13
N ARG A 189 10.62 -31.76 14.39
CA ARG A 189 10.06 -30.52 14.95
C ARG A 189 8.93 -29.95 14.09
N GLY A 190 9.06 -30.03 12.77
CA GLY A 190 8.02 -29.63 11.82
C GLY A 190 6.79 -30.53 11.77
N GLY A 191 6.74 -31.63 12.52
CA GLY A 191 5.62 -32.59 12.46
C GLY A 191 5.61 -33.49 11.22
N LEU A 192 6.76 -33.68 10.56
CA LEU A 192 6.85 -34.40 9.28
C LEU A 192 7.27 -35.88 9.43
N VAL A 193 7.56 -36.33 10.63
CA VAL A 193 8.07 -37.67 10.94
C VAL A 193 7.02 -38.42 11.76
N PRO A 194 6.94 -39.77 11.69
CA PRO A 194 5.92 -40.50 12.42
C PRO A 194 5.95 -40.23 13.93
N GLY A 195 4.79 -39.91 14.50
CA GLY A 195 4.64 -39.62 15.92
C GLY A 195 5.09 -38.22 16.36
N SER A 196 5.59 -37.39 15.45
CA SER A 196 5.87 -35.99 15.75
C SER A 196 4.68 -35.08 15.47
N ALA A 197 4.69 -33.87 16.04
CA ALA A 197 3.64 -32.89 15.87
C ALA A 197 4.24 -31.51 15.61
N ALA A 198 3.57 -30.74 14.75
CA ALA A 198 3.94 -29.35 14.49
C ALA A 198 3.71 -28.48 15.75
N PRO A 199 4.64 -27.58 16.10
CA PRO A 199 4.47 -26.62 17.17
C PRO A 199 3.24 -25.74 16.91
N ARG A 200 2.56 -25.38 18.00
CA ARG A 200 1.43 -24.46 18.01
C ARG A 200 1.68 -23.41 19.07
N ILE A 201 1.45 -22.15 18.73
CA ILE A 201 1.54 -21.06 19.70
C ILE A 201 0.17 -20.84 20.38
N ALA A 202 0.22 -20.36 21.61
CA ALA A 202 -0.98 -19.94 22.32
C ALA A 202 -1.62 -18.72 21.61
N PRO A 203 -2.97 -18.59 21.64
CA PRO A 203 -3.61 -17.36 21.20
C PRO A 203 -3.13 -16.18 22.05
N GLY A 204 -2.86 -15.06 21.39
CA GLY A 204 -2.56 -13.82 22.07
C GLY A 204 -3.81 -13.09 22.54
N ARG A 205 -3.62 -11.87 23.01
CA ARG A 205 -4.70 -11.00 23.46
C ARG A 205 -4.49 -9.60 22.92
N ARG A 206 -5.48 -9.06 22.23
CA ARG A 206 -5.47 -7.65 21.82
C ARG A 206 -5.30 -6.74 23.04
N PRO A 207 -4.33 -5.82 23.04
CA PRO A 207 -4.24 -4.81 24.10
C PRO A 207 -5.45 -3.88 24.01
N PRO A 208 -5.99 -3.39 25.14
CA PRO A 208 -7.15 -2.50 25.14
C PRO A 208 -6.86 -1.18 24.41
N MET A 209 -5.60 -0.78 24.35
CA MET A 209 -5.11 0.36 23.59
C MET A 209 -3.78 -0.02 22.95
N ARG A 210 -3.65 0.20 21.64
CA ARG A 210 -2.39 -0.02 20.91
C ARG A 210 -1.81 1.33 20.50
N ARG A 211 -0.50 1.49 20.64
CA ARG A 211 0.22 2.62 20.03
C ARG A 211 0.25 2.41 18.52
N VAL A 212 -0.40 3.32 17.80
CA VAL A 212 -0.29 3.39 16.35
C VAL A 212 0.79 4.41 16.05
N ARG A 213 1.64 4.12 15.06
CA ARG A 213 2.63 5.08 14.59
C ARG A 213 1.95 6.40 14.25
N ARG A 214 2.59 7.50 14.65
CA ARG A 214 2.19 8.84 14.20
C ARG A 214 2.53 8.99 12.72
N LEU A 215 1.54 9.31 11.89
CA LEU A 215 1.79 9.68 10.49
C LEU A 215 2.74 10.89 10.45
N SER A 216 3.75 10.84 9.59
CA SER A 216 4.49 12.04 9.21
C SER A 216 3.55 13.01 8.50
N GLN A 217 3.95 14.29 8.40
CA GLN A 217 3.13 15.30 7.73
C GLN A 217 2.82 14.90 6.28
N GLY A 218 3.81 14.43 5.52
CA GLY A 218 3.62 13.96 4.15
C GLY A 218 2.72 12.73 4.03
N GLU A 219 2.82 11.76 4.95
CA GLU A 219 1.91 10.60 4.97
C GLU A 219 0.46 11.00 5.28
N HIS A 220 0.27 11.99 6.15
CA HIS A 220 -1.04 12.52 6.46
C HIS A 220 -1.62 13.30 5.27
N ASP A 221 -0.81 14.11 4.58
CA ASP A 221 -1.22 14.80 3.36
C ASP A 221 -1.65 13.78 2.28
N ARG A 222 -0.86 12.72 2.04
CA ARG A 222 -1.20 11.66 1.08
C ARG A 222 -2.45 10.85 1.45
N LEU A 223 -2.69 10.63 2.76
CA LEU A 223 -3.94 10.04 3.22
C LEU A 223 -5.16 10.86 2.80
N VAL A 224 -5.04 12.19 2.87
CA VAL A 224 -6.09 13.12 2.44
C VAL A 224 -6.21 13.12 0.91
N TRP A 225 -5.10 13.18 0.17
CA TRP A 225 -5.11 13.19 -1.31
C TRP A 225 -5.75 11.92 -1.88
N SER A 226 -5.39 10.76 -1.34
CA SER A 226 -6.02 9.48 -1.71
C SER A 226 -7.53 9.49 -1.43
N ALA A 227 -7.96 10.07 -0.31
CA ALA A 227 -9.39 10.21 -0.02
C ALA A 227 -10.10 11.23 -0.94
N MET A 228 -9.40 12.25 -1.44
CA MET A 228 -9.92 13.17 -2.45
C MET A 228 -10.09 12.50 -3.82
N GLN A 229 -9.19 11.58 -4.19
CA GLN A 229 -9.29 10.79 -5.44
C GLN A 229 -10.51 9.85 -5.43
N ASP A 230 -10.83 9.25 -4.27
CA ASP A 230 -11.98 8.36 -4.11
C ASP A 230 -13.31 9.10 -3.91
N SER A 231 -13.27 10.40 -3.59
CA SER A 231 -14.46 11.17 -3.24
C SER A 231 -15.15 11.74 -4.49
N PRO A 232 -16.47 11.55 -4.66
CA PRO A 232 -17.21 12.27 -5.68
C PRO A 232 -17.20 13.77 -5.38
N GLU A 233 -17.18 14.59 -6.43
CA GLU A 233 -17.35 16.03 -6.33
C GLU A 233 -18.80 16.34 -5.90
N LEU A 234 -18.96 17.14 -4.84
CA LEU A 234 -20.30 17.54 -4.39
C LEU A 234 -20.94 18.51 -5.39
N SER A 235 -22.24 18.37 -5.62
CA SER A 235 -22.99 19.27 -6.49
C SER A 235 -23.08 20.68 -5.90
N ARG A 236 -22.78 21.68 -6.73
CA ARG A 236 -22.79 23.11 -6.38
C ARG A 236 -23.41 23.93 -7.52
N PRO A 237 -23.97 25.12 -7.21
CA PRO A 237 -24.32 26.09 -8.25
C PRO A 237 -23.11 26.45 -9.11
N ALA A 238 -23.34 26.71 -10.39
CA ALA A 238 -22.30 27.25 -11.26
C ALA A 238 -21.82 28.61 -10.71
N PRO A 239 -20.51 28.90 -10.77
CA PRO A 239 -19.99 30.23 -10.45
C PRO A 239 -20.62 31.30 -11.35
N PRO A 240 -20.68 32.56 -10.89
CA PRO A 240 -21.08 33.66 -11.75
C PRO A 240 -20.11 33.82 -12.93
N VAL A 241 -20.58 34.42 -14.01
CA VAL A 241 -19.70 34.93 -15.07
C VAL A 241 -18.95 36.15 -14.52
N THR A 242 -17.64 36.20 -14.70
CA THR A 242 -16.76 37.22 -14.11
C THR A 242 -15.80 37.79 -15.15
N ASP A 243 -15.49 39.09 -15.04
CA ASP A 243 -14.50 39.76 -15.89
C ASP A 243 -13.09 39.16 -15.68
N GLU A 244 -12.82 38.61 -14.50
CA GLU A 244 -11.57 37.90 -14.19
C GLU A 244 -11.41 36.63 -15.03
N LEU A 245 -12.50 35.93 -15.34
CA LEU A 245 -12.45 34.76 -16.20
C LEU A 245 -12.10 35.18 -17.63
N ASP A 246 -12.75 36.23 -18.14
CA ASP A 246 -12.48 36.75 -19.48
C ASP A 246 -11.03 37.26 -19.60
N THR A 247 -10.51 37.89 -18.54
CA THR A 247 -9.11 38.34 -18.47
C THR A 247 -8.12 37.16 -18.51
N LEU A 248 -8.40 36.08 -17.77
CA LEU A 248 -7.59 34.86 -17.81
C LEU A 248 -7.64 34.20 -19.19
N VAL A 249 -8.83 34.09 -19.78
CA VAL A 249 -9.03 33.49 -21.11
C VAL A 249 -8.30 34.28 -22.19
N GLY A 250 -8.40 35.61 -22.18
CA GLY A 250 -7.67 36.46 -23.11
C GLY A 250 -6.15 36.30 -22.98
N TRP A 251 -5.64 36.19 -21.76
CA TRP A 251 -4.21 35.93 -21.51
C TRP A 251 -3.75 34.56 -22.05
N LEU A 252 -4.59 33.52 -21.90
CA LEU A 252 -4.31 32.18 -22.42
C LEU A 252 -4.35 32.14 -23.95
N GLN A 253 -5.34 32.77 -24.58
CA GLN A 253 -5.46 32.83 -26.04
C GLN A 253 -4.30 33.60 -26.68
N ASP A 254 -3.86 34.70 -26.06
CA ASP A 254 -2.68 35.48 -26.43
C ASP A 254 -1.35 34.69 -26.34
N ARG A 255 -1.36 33.58 -25.58
CA ARG A 255 -0.22 32.67 -25.38
C ARG A 255 -0.46 31.28 -25.98
N ALA A 256 -1.42 31.15 -26.89
CA ALA A 256 -1.62 29.90 -27.61
C ALA A 256 -0.36 29.57 -28.44
N PRO A 257 0.28 28.40 -28.26
CA PRO A 257 1.56 28.05 -28.89
C PRO A 257 1.49 27.99 -30.42
N GLN A 258 0.29 27.84 -30.99
CA GLN A 258 0.06 27.81 -32.44
C GLN A 258 -0.61 29.09 -32.97
N ALA A 259 -0.75 30.13 -32.12
CA ALA A 259 -1.43 31.38 -32.45
C ALA A 259 -2.87 31.22 -32.97
N ASP A 260 -3.53 30.10 -32.63
CA ASP A 260 -4.90 29.76 -33.05
C ASP A 260 -5.91 29.84 -31.89
N GLY A 261 -5.50 30.42 -30.77
CA GLY A 261 -6.29 30.55 -29.56
C GLY A 261 -6.44 29.26 -28.74
N ARG A 262 -5.84 28.12 -29.15
CA ARG A 262 -5.85 26.89 -28.36
C ARG A 262 -4.78 26.92 -27.27
N CYS A 263 -5.23 26.89 -26.02
CA CYS A 263 -4.36 26.86 -24.85
C CYS A 263 -5.03 26.07 -23.72
N SER A 264 -4.25 25.38 -22.91
CA SER A 264 -4.70 24.57 -21.79
C SER A 264 -3.96 24.94 -20.52
N LEU A 265 -4.72 25.29 -19.48
CA LEU A 265 -4.22 25.55 -18.15
C LEU A 265 -4.78 24.49 -17.20
N LEU A 266 -3.89 23.79 -16.51
CA LEU A 266 -4.22 23.02 -15.32
C LEU A 266 -3.63 23.77 -14.12
N ALA A 267 -4.48 24.19 -13.19
CA ALA A 267 -4.05 24.94 -12.01
C ALA A 267 -4.61 24.33 -10.71
N TYR A 268 -3.77 24.37 -9.67
CA TYR A 268 -4.13 24.14 -8.29
C TYR A 268 -3.90 25.44 -7.50
N ALA A 269 -4.84 25.81 -6.63
CA ALA A 269 -4.70 26.95 -5.75
C ALA A 269 -5.43 26.78 -4.42
N ASP A 270 -4.77 27.17 -3.33
CA ASP A 270 -5.38 27.32 -2.00
C ASP A 270 -5.14 28.74 -1.44
N ALA A 271 -5.33 28.91 -0.14
CA ALA A 271 -5.07 30.17 0.56
C ALA A 271 -3.64 30.71 0.32
N THR A 272 -2.62 29.86 0.33
CA THR A 272 -1.19 30.24 0.36
C THR A 272 -0.37 29.70 -0.81
N SER A 273 -0.79 28.60 -1.44
CA SER A 273 -0.06 27.85 -2.46
C SER A 273 -0.73 27.95 -3.82
N PHE A 274 0.09 27.84 -4.86
CA PHE A 274 -0.32 27.77 -6.26
C PHE A 274 0.61 26.81 -7.01
N SER A 275 0.06 25.96 -7.84
CA SER A 275 0.81 25.09 -8.75
C SER A 275 0.11 25.04 -10.10
N ALA A 276 0.89 24.82 -11.16
CA ALA A 276 0.37 24.61 -12.51
C ALA A 276 1.06 23.41 -13.14
N GLN A 277 0.29 22.61 -13.88
CA GLN A 277 0.78 21.46 -14.64
C GLN A 277 0.58 21.72 -16.15
N PRO A 278 1.46 21.18 -17.02
CA PRO A 278 1.27 21.29 -18.46
C PRO A 278 0.00 20.52 -18.88
N GLY A 279 -0.87 21.17 -19.63
CA GLY A 279 -1.95 20.49 -20.37
C GLY A 279 -1.52 20.12 -21.79
N GLU A 280 -2.49 19.82 -22.67
CA GLU A 280 -2.24 19.45 -24.07
C GLU A 280 -1.57 20.57 -24.90
N HIS A 281 -1.92 21.82 -24.61
CA HIS A 281 -1.44 23.03 -25.28
C HIS A 281 -1.03 24.09 -24.25
N PRO A 282 0.07 23.92 -23.50
CA PRO A 282 0.44 24.85 -22.44
C PRO A 282 0.71 26.27 -22.98
N PRO A 283 0.55 27.32 -22.17
CA PRO A 283 0.89 28.69 -22.57
C PRO A 283 2.34 28.79 -23.02
N ASP A 284 2.58 29.46 -24.15
CA ASP A 284 3.93 29.62 -24.71
C ASP A 284 4.77 30.62 -23.92
N ASP A 285 6.08 30.35 -23.84
CA ASP A 285 7.06 31.26 -23.25
C ASP A 285 7.45 32.31 -24.31
N ARG A 286 7.38 33.60 -23.97
CA ARG A 286 7.78 34.66 -24.90
C ARG A 286 9.29 34.92 -24.82
N PRO A 287 9.98 35.14 -25.96
CA PRO A 287 11.43 35.36 -25.96
C PRO A 287 11.89 36.57 -25.13
N ASP A 288 11.01 37.57 -24.97
CA ASP A 288 11.23 38.82 -24.25
C ASP A 288 10.66 38.81 -22.81
N GLU A 289 10.06 37.70 -22.36
CA GLU A 289 9.47 37.55 -21.02
C GLU A 289 10.24 36.53 -20.19
N GLU A 290 10.67 36.93 -18.99
CA GLU A 290 11.22 35.97 -18.04
C GLU A 290 10.14 34.97 -17.59
N ARG A 291 10.45 33.67 -17.64
CA ARG A 291 9.53 32.60 -17.24
C ARG A 291 8.89 32.81 -15.86
N TYR A 292 9.64 33.33 -14.89
CA TYR A 292 9.12 33.65 -13.56
C TYR A 292 8.09 34.79 -13.59
N THR A 293 8.28 35.79 -14.46
CA THR A 293 7.32 36.88 -14.67
C THR A 293 6.01 36.37 -15.24
N ALA A 294 6.07 35.51 -16.27
CA ALA A 294 4.89 34.86 -16.84
C ALA A 294 4.14 34.00 -15.79
N PHE A 295 4.88 33.19 -15.02
CA PHE A 295 4.32 32.37 -13.95
C PHE A 295 3.67 33.20 -12.84
N ARG A 296 4.30 34.30 -12.42
CA ARG A 296 3.73 35.23 -11.43
C ARG A 296 2.44 35.87 -11.96
N ARG A 297 2.43 36.28 -13.23
CA ARG A 297 1.24 36.86 -13.87
C ARG A 297 0.10 35.84 -13.92
N LEU A 298 0.39 34.61 -14.31
CA LEU A 298 -0.59 33.51 -14.29
C LEU A 298 -1.15 33.29 -12.88
N THR A 299 -0.28 33.27 -11.87
CA THR A 299 -0.68 33.12 -10.45
C THR A 299 -1.63 34.24 -10.02
N GLU A 300 -1.34 35.49 -10.40
CA GLU A 300 -2.20 36.64 -10.09
C GLU A 300 -3.58 36.52 -10.73
N LEU A 301 -3.63 36.17 -12.02
CA LEU A 301 -4.88 35.99 -12.77
C LEU A 301 -5.74 34.88 -12.17
N VAL A 302 -5.14 33.73 -11.90
CA VAL A 302 -5.85 32.58 -11.32
C VAL A 302 -6.34 32.90 -9.90
N ARG A 303 -5.54 33.59 -9.07
CA ARG A 303 -5.97 34.01 -7.73
C ARG A 303 -7.05 35.09 -7.77
N ALA A 304 -7.04 35.98 -8.76
CA ALA A 304 -8.11 36.98 -8.94
C ALA A 304 -9.43 36.28 -9.26
N LEU A 305 -9.43 35.38 -10.24
CA LEU A 305 -10.59 34.54 -10.58
C LEU A 305 -11.10 33.77 -9.37
N ARG A 306 -10.20 33.11 -8.64
CA ARG A 306 -10.54 32.32 -7.44
C ARG A 306 -11.24 33.14 -6.36
N ARG A 307 -10.86 34.42 -6.19
CA ARG A 307 -11.51 35.34 -5.25
C ARG A 307 -12.88 35.80 -5.77
N ALA A 308 -12.97 36.15 -7.05
CA ALA A 308 -14.21 36.59 -7.67
C ALA A 308 -15.31 35.50 -7.64
N GLU A 309 -14.91 34.23 -7.76
CA GLU A 309 -15.82 33.08 -7.72
C GLU A 309 -16.07 32.50 -6.32
N SER A 310 -15.53 33.12 -5.27
CA SER A 310 -15.70 32.66 -3.89
C SER A 310 -17.14 32.84 -3.40
N ASP A 311 -17.74 31.80 -2.84
CA ASP A 311 -19.05 31.88 -2.17
C ASP A 311 -18.92 31.54 -0.67
N PRO A 312 -19.53 32.32 0.25
CA PRO A 312 -19.43 32.06 1.69
C PRO A 312 -20.08 30.74 2.13
N ARG A 313 -20.88 30.09 1.28
CA ARG A 313 -21.58 28.84 1.61
C ARG A 313 -20.76 27.62 1.25
N TYR A 314 -20.20 27.58 0.04
CA TYR A 314 -19.52 26.40 -0.51
C TYR A 314 -18.04 26.64 -0.81
N GLY A 315 -17.52 27.82 -0.52
CA GLY A 315 -16.10 28.16 -0.56
C GLY A 315 -15.57 28.38 -1.98
N ARG A 316 -14.26 28.24 -2.10
CA ARG A 316 -13.49 28.39 -3.34
C ARG A 316 -13.15 27.03 -3.92
N TRP A 317 -12.98 26.96 -5.23
CA TRP A 317 -12.44 25.77 -5.89
C TRP A 317 -10.97 25.56 -5.50
N LEU A 318 -10.51 24.32 -5.61
CA LEU A 318 -9.12 23.88 -5.36
C LEU A 318 -8.37 23.68 -6.67
N PHE A 319 -9.02 23.07 -7.66
CA PHE A 319 -8.45 22.82 -8.98
C PHE A 319 -9.27 23.51 -10.07
N LEU A 320 -8.57 23.97 -11.10
CA LEU A 320 -9.11 24.65 -12.27
C LEU A 320 -8.48 24.06 -13.53
N ARG A 321 -9.30 23.68 -14.50
CA ARG A 321 -8.90 23.39 -15.87
C ARG A 321 -9.56 24.39 -16.80
N VAL A 322 -8.77 25.07 -17.62
CA VAL A 322 -9.25 25.96 -18.67
C VAL A 322 -8.70 25.47 -20.00
N GLU A 323 -9.59 25.24 -20.96
CA GLU A 323 -9.24 24.92 -22.35
C GLU A 323 -9.85 25.97 -23.25
N THR A 324 -9.00 26.75 -23.91
CA THR A 324 -9.42 27.78 -24.88
C THR A 324 -9.34 27.23 -26.30
N SER A 325 -10.10 27.84 -27.19
CA SER A 325 -10.01 27.67 -28.63
C SER A 325 -10.31 29.01 -29.31
N ALA A 326 -10.23 29.05 -30.64
CA ALA A 326 -10.65 30.21 -31.43
C ALA A 326 -12.13 30.59 -31.24
N SER A 327 -13.00 29.66 -30.85
CA SER A 327 -14.46 29.85 -30.85
C SER A 327 -15.14 29.72 -29.49
N GLY A 328 -14.39 29.37 -28.45
CA GLY A 328 -14.97 29.15 -27.13
C GLY A 328 -13.96 28.72 -26.08
N VAL A 329 -14.47 28.58 -24.87
CA VAL A 329 -13.73 28.17 -23.68
C VAL A 329 -14.48 27.05 -22.97
N GLN A 330 -13.77 26.04 -22.50
CA GLN A 330 -14.26 25.07 -21.54
C GLN A 330 -13.57 25.29 -20.21
N VAL A 331 -14.34 25.32 -19.13
CA VAL A 331 -13.81 25.53 -17.78
C VAL A 331 -14.37 24.48 -16.84
N GLU A 332 -13.48 23.75 -16.18
CA GLU A 332 -13.82 22.77 -15.15
C GLU A 332 -13.22 23.20 -13.82
N ARG A 333 -13.99 23.07 -12.74
CA ARG A 333 -13.58 23.40 -11.38
C ARG A 333 -13.82 22.20 -10.48
N ARG A 334 -12.89 21.92 -9.57
CA ARG A 334 -13.08 20.94 -8.49
C ARG A 334 -12.89 21.60 -7.15
N TYR A 335 -13.83 21.40 -6.24
CA TYR A 335 -13.82 21.97 -4.89
C TYR A 335 -13.41 20.93 -3.86
N ASP A 336 -13.59 19.63 -4.14
CA ASP A 336 -13.42 18.55 -3.16
C ASP A 336 -12.63 17.35 -3.68
N SER A 337 -12.82 17.02 -4.95
CA SER A 337 -12.24 15.79 -5.53
C SER A 337 -10.91 16.08 -6.21
N TRP A 338 -9.99 15.11 -6.15
CA TRP A 338 -8.80 15.13 -6.99
C TRP A 338 -9.19 14.84 -8.44
N PRO A 339 -8.99 15.77 -9.38
CA PRO A 339 -9.43 15.56 -10.75
C PRO A 339 -8.60 14.49 -11.46
N PRO A 340 -9.19 13.66 -12.34
CA PRO A 340 -8.44 12.64 -13.09
C PRO A 340 -7.44 13.24 -14.10
N TRP A 341 -7.60 14.52 -14.45
CA TRP A 341 -6.69 15.26 -15.32
C TRP A 341 -5.52 15.92 -14.58
N TRP A 342 -5.48 15.86 -13.24
CA TRP A 342 -4.36 16.38 -12.45
C TRP A 342 -3.46 15.24 -12.01
N HIS A 343 -2.20 15.27 -12.44
CA HIS A 343 -1.25 14.22 -12.12
C HIS A 343 -0.84 14.28 -10.65
N ASP A 344 -0.98 13.17 -9.93
CA ASP A 344 -0.41 12.99 -8.60
C ASP A 344 1.04 12.52 -8.74
N ASP A 345 1.98 13.43 -8.47
CA ASP A 345 3.42 13.13 -8.48
C ASP A 345 3.91 12.63 -7.11
N GLY A 346 3.02 12.48 -6.13
CA GLY A 346 3.33 12.05 -4.75
C GLY A 346 4.08 13.09 -3.91
N VAL A 347 4.37 14.27 -4.48
CA VAL A 347 5.20 15.33 -3.89
C VAL A 347 4.44 16.64 -3.75
N SER A 348 3.59 16.98 -4.72
CA SER A 348 2.91 18.26 -4.82
C SER A 348 1.39 18.07 -4.83
N GLY A 349 0.72 18.77 -3.92
CA GLY A 349 -0.73 18.68 -3.77
C GLY A 349 -1.24 19.64 -2.72
N PRO A 350 -2.55 19.58 -2.41
CA PRO A 350 -3.14 20.45 -1.41
C PRO A 350 -2.68 20.12 0.01
N TRP A 351 -1.98 21.06 0.65
CA TRP A 351 -1.49 20.88 2.02
C TRP A 351 -2.65 20.82 3.02
N ARG A 352 -2.60 19.88 3.96
CA ARG A 352 -3.67 19.68 4.95
C ARG A 352 -4.04 20.95 5.73
N THR A 353 -3.07 21.77 6.11
CA THR A 353 -3.32 23.02 6.83
C THR A 353 -4.16 24.00 6.01
N ASN A 354 -3.87 24.12 4.71
CA ASN A 354 -4.61 24.99 3.81
C ASN A 354 -6.00 24.40 3.50
N LEU A 355 -6.09 23.07 3.33
CA LEU A 355 -7.37 22.39 3.18
C LEU A 355 -8.27 22.59 4.41
N GLN A 356 -7.74 22.55 5.62
CA GLN A 356 -8.50 22.78 6.85
C GLN A 356 -9.17 24.16 6.83
N GLU A 357 -8.40 25.21 6.50
CA GLU A 357 -8.94 26.56 6.35
C GLU A 357 -10.04 26.63 5.28
N GLU A 358 -9.83 26.00 4.12
CA GLU A 358 -10.81 25.98 3.03
C GLU A 358 -12.09 25.23 3.41
N MET A 359 -12.01 24.16 4.21
CA MET A 359 -13.17 23.37 4.64
C MET A 359 -13.91 24.03 5.80
N ASP A 360 -13.21 24.69 6.72
CA ASP A 360 -13.81 25.40 7.85
C ASP A 360 -14.64 26.60 7.40
N ALA A 361 -14.22 27.27 6.31
CA ALA A 361 -14.96 28.36 5.69
C ALA A 361 -16.29 27.93 5.03
N ARG A 362 -16.52 26.61 4.85
CA ARG A 362 -17.72 26.09 4.17
C ARG A 362 -18.81 25.70 5.15
N LEU A 363 -20.07 25.81 4.72
CA LEU A 363 -21.19 25.21 5.43
C LEU A 363 -21.05 23.67 5.48
N PRO A 364 -21.49 23.00 6.56
CA PRO A 364 -21.31 21.57 6.75
C PRO A 364 -21.76 20.69 5.57
N ARG A 365 -22.86 21.04 4.89
CA ARG A 365 -23.38 20.28 3.74
C ARG A 365 -22.48 20.30 2.49
N TYR A 366 -21.52 21.22 2.42
CA TYR A 366 -20.54 21.33 1.33
C TYR A 366 -19.14 20.89 1.75
N ARG A 367 -19.03 20.20 2.89
CA ARG A 367 -17.82 19.55 3.36
C ARG A 367 -17.83 18.09 2.87
N PRO A 368 -16.83 17.66 2.09
CA PRO A 368 -16.76 16.29 1.62
C PRO A 368 -16.50 15.29 2.78
N SER A 369 -16.73 14.01 2.52
CA SER A 369 -16.61 12.95 3.55
C SER A 369 -15.18 12.75 4.04
N TRP A 370 -14.17 13.28 3.35
CA TRP A 370 -12.77 13.21 3.75
C TRP A 370 -12.35 14.30 4.75
N VAL A 371 -13.18 15.33 5.02
CA VAL A 371 -12.84 16.41 5.97
C VAL A 371 -12.43 15.92 7.36
N PRO A 372 -13.04 14.87 7.96
CA PRO A 372 -12.56 14.33 9.23
C PRO A 372 -11.11 13.85 9.21
N LEU A 373 -10.53 13.56 8.04
CA LEU A 373 -9.12 13.19 7.90
C LEU A 373 -8.17 14.37 8.11
N LEU A 374 -8.65 15.62 8.06
CA LEU A 374 -7.80 16.80 8.28
C LEU A 374 -7.45 17.01 9.76
N ASP A 375 -8.23 16.43 10.68
CA ASP A 375 -8.02 16.50 12.12
C ASP A 375 -6.60 16.00 12.48
N PRO A 376 -5.77 16.81 13.16
CA PRO A 376 -4.46 16.38 13.63
C PRO A 376 -4.50 15.05 14.39
N GLU A 377 -5.57 14.75 15.13
CA GLU A 377 -5.73 13.49 15.87
C GLU A 377 -5.76 12.26 14.95
N VAL A 378 -6.10 12.41 13.67
CA VAL A 378 -6.02 11.32 12.67
C VAL A 378 -4.60 10.83 12.51
N ALA A 379 -3.60 11.71 12.63
CA ALA A 379 -2.20 11.31 12.62
C ALA A 379 -1.85 10.43 13.83
N PHE A 380 -2.64 10.47 14.90
CA PHE A 380 -2.34 9.82 16.17
C PHE A 380 -3.25 8.65 16.48
N ARG A 381 -4.40 8.48 15.82
CA ARG A 381 -5.50 7.66 16.33
C ARG A 381 -5.04 6.25 16.73
N PRO A 382 -4.98 5.96 18.04
CA PRO A 382 -5.20 4.60 18.49
C PRO A 382 -6.67 4.27 18.26
N GLN A 383 -6.97 3.12 17.67
CA GLN A 383 -8.34 2.57 17.75
C GLN A 383 -8.55 1.91 19.10
#